data_AF-A0A7L2TJV7-F1
#
_entry.id   AF-A0A7L2TJV7-F1
#
_cell.length_a   1.000
_cell.length_b   1.000
_cell.length_c   1.000
_cell.angle_alpha   90.00
_cell.angle_beta   90.00
_cell.angle_gamma   90.00
#
_symmetry.space_group_name_H-M   'P 1'
#
loop_
_entity.id
_entity.type
_entity.pdbx_description
1 polymer ?
#
loop_
_entity_poly.entity_id
_entity_poly.type
_entity_poly.pdbx_seq_one_letter_code
_entity_poly.pdbx_strand_id
1 'polypeptide(L)'
;RRVLLLGEGNFSFAASLCGAPGTQVVATCYESEEEAAGRGGAARSIRRLRDSGAEVVFSVDCAKLKEHFPPGEREFDRVYFNFPHCGRKAGVVRNRQLLARFFHSCAGVLAQDGEVHVALCNGQGGTPADEPRREWHNSWQIVAVAAGAGFVLSDVHPFKAETIHGYQCTGYRSQDKSFCVEGALNHVFTRGTAPLCSAPMSCKTQLGGQEVSFQVPQVLVDKINRGFLEENSSHPVRTIKEKLRAGLSQAFPLQNISSCLPLLQQGHPASVCHSNLFWVSLSPGEAPGTEGTSQGPAEAALGSRFGQGTDQDVQGGLPVPKQFYLRPSLLPLARAVIKHGALSPGTLLVLSGPVFRRCRLGPRSVPVFHEMLAVLAVSRGTESSWVQVLVENIKTTTSSLHQAASGMKPSISLREAASFGTELNDFADFECELGEIQHFLCVGTDPAPWGSCVGVIRTDPHELDSSELVVVSASLNLDLLAMLLCGISDWRMLWSSDRRFLQQFPEGELRLFKSFSLYPPSYEHDVSFWVPDREEFDEVAFHTLARRVSGETIVSIQLRDSFQQPGTGRRSLCYRVTFQSCDRALGCREAVEMQLRFREEIQQHLGVTLR
;
A
#
# COMPACT_ATOMS: atom_id res chain seq x y z
N ARG A 1 -14.71 27.48 -9.82
CA ARG A 1 -13.37 27.17 -9.28
C ARG A 1 -12.78 28.43 -8.67
N ARG A 2 -12.27 28.37 -7.45
CA ARG A 2 -11.63 29.50 -6.76
C ARG A 2 -10.12 29.31 -6.74
N VAL A 3 -9.39 30.31 -7.22
CA VAL A 3 -7.96 30.25 -7.50
C VAL A 3 -7.23 31.33 -6.72
N LEU A 4 -6.23 30.93 -5.92
CA LEU A 4 -5.34 31.83 -5.20
C LEU A 4 -3.99 31.91 -5.92
N LEU A 5 -3.50 33.12 -6.17
CA LEU A 5 -2.16 33.35 -6.70
C LEU A 5 -1.34 34.11 -5.67
N LEU A 6 -0.18 33.55 -5.32
CA LEU A 6 0.70 34.06 -4.28
C LEU A 6 1.99 34.62 -4.88
N GLY A 7 2.42 35.77 -4.35
CA GLY A 7 3.70 36.38 -4.71
C GLY A 7 3.74 36.94 -6.13
N GLU A 8 2.61 37.45 -6.63
CA GLU A 8 2.54 38.06 -7.96
C GLU A 8 3.51 39.26 -8.04
N GLY A 9 4.45 39.21 -8.99
CA GLY A 9 5.43 40.29 -9.18
C GLY A 9 4.83 41.53 -9.84
N ASN A 10 4.17 41.35 -11.00
CA ASN A 10 3.50 42.40 -11.76
C ASN A 10 2.06 42.03 -12.16
N PHE A 11 1.49 41.01 -11.51
CA PHE A 11 0.11 40.53 -11.70
C PHE A 11 -0.24 40.04 -13.12
N SER A 12 0.75 39.94 -14.03
CA SER A 12 0.51 39.59 -15.43
C SER A 12 0.06 38.14 -15.61
N PHE A 13 0.53 37.22 -14.75
CA PHE A 13 0.11 35.83 -14.76
C PHE A 13 -1.34 35.71 -14.30
N ALA A 14 -1.70 36.29 -13.15
CA ALA A 14 -3.09 36.33 -12.69
C ALA A 14 -4.04 36.96 -13.73
N ALA A 15 -3.61 38.06 -14.38
CA ALA A 15 -4.42 38.74 -15.39
C ALA A 15 -4.64 37.89 -16.66
N SER A 16 -3.73 36.97 -16.97
CA SER A 16 -3.88 36.02 -18.08
C SER A 16 -4.90 34.91 -17.79
N LEU A 17 -5.13 34.58 -16.51
CA LEU A 17 -6.10 33.57 -16.07
C LEU A 17 -7.52 34.11 -15.89
N CYS A 18 -7.66 35.44 -15.78
CA CYS A 18 -8.95 36.09 -15.62
C CYS A 18 -9.78 36.05 -16.91
N GLY A 19 -11.10 35.84 -16.75
CA GLY A 19 -12.06 35.76 -17.85
C GLY A 19 -12.51 34.33 -18.21
N ALA A 20 -11.93 33.30 -17.60
CA ALA A 20 -12.43 31.93 -17.74
C ALA A 20 -13.80 31.78 -17.03
N PRO A 21 -14.87 31.31 -17.71
CA PRO A 21 -16.19 31.15 -17.11
C PRO A 21 -16.13 30.30 -15.84
N GLY A 22 -16.78 30.78 -14.77
CA GLY A 22 -16.85 30.06 -13.50
C GLY A 22 -15.54 30.02 -12.68
N THR A 23 -14.55 30.86 -13.00
CA THR A 23 -13.30 30.99 -12.23
C THR A 23 -13.29 32.29 -11.41
N GLN A 24 -13.15 32.16 -10.09
CA GLN A 24 -12.95 33.29 -9.18
C GLN A 24 -11.45 33.38 -8.85
N VAL A 25 -10.84 34.51 -9.20
CA VAL A 25 -9.40 34.73 -9.02
C VAL A 25 -9.16 35.65 -7.84
N VAL A 26 -8.26 35.24 -6.95
CA VAL A 26 -7.70 36.04 -5.86
C VAL A 26 -6.20 36.15 -6.10
N ALA A 27 -5.73 37.33 -6.51
CA ALA A 27 -4.33 37.59 -6.82
C ALA A 27 -3.67 38.36 -5.68
N THR A 28 -2.51 37.90 -5.22
CA THR A 28 -1.86 38.46 -4.03
C THR A 28 -0.37 38.67 -4.20
N CYS A 29 0.17 39.66 -3.48
CA CYS A 29 1.61 39.86 -3.33
C CYS A 29 1.97 40.17 -1.87
N TYR A 30 3.26 40.04 -1.54
CA TYR A 30 3.75 40.33 -0.19
C TYR A 30 3.96 41.83 0.03
N GLU A 31 4.22 42.57 -1.05
CA GLU A 31 4.42 44.02 -1.05
C GLU A 31 3.12 44.79 -0.76
N SER A 32 3.26 46.05 -0.33
CA SER A 32 2.15 47.02 -0.22
C SER A 32 1.59 47.40 -1.60
N GLU A 33 0.40 48.01 -1.63
CA GLU A 33 -0.22 48.46 -2.89
C GLU A 33 0.66 49.50 -3.60
N GLU A 34 1.27 50.42 -2.86
CA GLU A 34 2.14 51.46 -3.40
C GLU A 34 3.40 50.85 -4.05
N GLU A 35 4.05 49.91 -3.38
CA GLU A 35 5.24 49.22 -3.87
C GLU A 35 4.94 48.34 -5.09
N ALA A 36 3.81 47.63 -5.08
CA ALA A 36 3.38 46.77 -6.17
C ALA A 36 2.99 47.58 -7.41
N ALA A 37 2.23 48.67 -7.24
CA ALA A 37 1.82 49.55 -8.33
C ALA A 37 3.00 50.26 -9.03
N GLY A 38 4.10 50.48 -8.31
CA GLY A 38 5.34 51.05 -8.85
C GLY A 38 6.11 50.14 -9.81
N ARG A 39 5.75 48.86 -9.94
CA ARG A 39 6.43 47.90 -10.83
C ARG A 39 5.94 47.99 -12.27
N GLY A 40 6.84 47.74 -13.21
CA GLY A 40 6.56 47.75 -14.64
C GLY A 40 5.36 46.87 -15.01
N GLY A 41 4.32 47.50 -15.55
CA GLY A 41 3.11 46.82 -16.02
C GLY A 41 2.10 46.43 -14.92
N ALA A 42 2.47 46.49 -13.64
CA ALA A 42 1.62 46.01 -12.53
C ALA A 42 0.29 46.76 -12.44
N ALA A 43 0.30 48.10 -12.47
CA ALA A 43 -0.92 48.91 -12.39
C ALA A 43 -1.95 48.57 -13.49
N ARG A 44 -1.47 48.23 -14.69
CA ARG A 44 -2.33 47.82 -15.82
C ARG A 44 -2.94 46.45 -15.58
N SER A 45 -2.14 45.49 -15.13
CA SER A 45 -2.59 44.14 -14.79
C SER A 45 -3.60 44.16 -13.64
N ILE A 46 -3.32 44.92 -12.57
CA ILE A 46 -4.21 45.09 -11.41
C ILE A 46 -5.56 45.67 -11.83
N ARG A 47 -5.56 46.71 -12.69
CA ARG A 47 -6.82 47.26 -13.22
C ARG A 47 -7.61 46.22 -13.99
N ARG A 48 -6.95 45.50 -14.92
CA ARG A 48 -7.60 44.43 -15.70
C ARG A 48 -8.19 43.33 -14.82
N LEU A 49 -7.50 42.94 -13.74
CA LEU A 49 -7.99 41.98 -12.75
C LEU A 49 -9.28 42.47 -12.10
N ARG A 50 -9.26 43.70 -11.55
CA ARG A 50 -10.42 44.30 -10.88
C ARG A 50 -11.61 44.48 -11.84
N ASP A 51 -11.36 44.93 -13.07
CA ASP A 51 -12.39 45.08 -14.11
C ASP A 51 -13.03 43.73 -14.51
N SER A 52 -12.28 42.64 -14.35
CA SER A 52 -12.75 41.27 -14.61
C SER A 52 -13.42 40.61 -13.40
N GLY A 53 -13.60 41.34 -12.29
CA GLY A 53 -14.19 40.84 -11.06
C GLY A 53 -13.26 39.98 -10.18
N ALA A 54 -11.95 40.02 -10.42
CA ALA A 54 -10.96 39.36 -9.57
C ALA A 54 -10.63 40.19 -8.33
N GLU A 55 -10.32 39.52 -7.23
CA GLU A 55 -9.87 40.13 -6.00
C GLU A 55 -8.35 40.34 -6.04
N VAL A 56 -7.87 41.51 -5.61
CA VAL A 56 -6.45 41.83 -5.52
C VAL A 56 -6.13 42.23 -4.08
N VAL A 57 -5.31 41.42 -3.41
CA VAL A 57 -4.98 41.60 -1.98
C VAL A 57 -3.48 41.80 -1.81
N PHE A 58 -3.09 42.86 -1.11
CA PHE A 58 -1.69 43.21 -0.86
C PHE A 58 -1.25 42.79 0.53
N SER A 59 0.07 42.80 0.79
CA SER A 59 0.65 42.47 2.09
C SER A 59 0.27 41.08 2.63
N VAL A 60 0.17 40.09 1.72
CA VAL A 60 -0.17 38.70 2.08
C VAL A 60 1.10 37.89 2.32
N ASP A 61 1.26 37.38 3.55
CA ASP A 61 2.31 36.42 3.89
C ASP A 61 1.85 34.99 3.57
N CYS A 62 2.51 34.34 2.62
CA CYS A 62 2.22 32.96 2.24
C CYS A 62 2.39 31.94 3.39
N ALA A 63 3.14 32.29 4.44
CA ALA A 63 3.29 31.47 5.63
C ALA A 63 2.11 31.59 6.61
N LYS A 64 1.16 32.50 6.37
CA LYS A 64 0.07 32.86 7.29
C LYS A 64 -1.29 33.00 6.60
N LEU A 65 -1.58 32.16 5.61
CA LEU A 65 -2.78 32.28 4.77
C LEU A 65 -4.09 32.20 5.57
N LYS A 66 -4.14 31.47 6.68
CA LYS A 66 -5.32 31.42 7.57
C LYS A 66 -5.64 32.76 8.24
N GLU A 67 -4.63 33.62 8.45
CA GLU A 67 -4.80 34.95 9.05
C GLU A 67 -5.37 35.94 8.01
N HIS A 68 -5.03 35.75 6.74
CA HIS A 68 -5.50 36.59 5.63
C HIS A 68 -6.87 36.17 5.08
N PHE A 69 -7.20 34.87 5.13
CA PHE A 69 -8.44 34.34 4.57
C PHE A 69 -9.33 33.74 5.69
N PRO A 70 -10.48 34.36 6.00
CA PRO A 70 -11.40 33.86 7.01
C PRO A 70 -12.04 32.53 6.58
N PRO A 71 -12.56 31.70 7.52
CA PRO A 71 -13.04 30.35 7.22
C PRO A 71 -14.01 30.22 6.03
N GLY A 72 -14.96 31.17 5.86
CA GLY A 72 -15.92 31.17 4.74
C GLY A 72 -15.33 31.53 3.37
N GLU A 73 -14.09 32.02 3.36
CA GLU A 73 -13.33 32.39 2.15
C GLU A 73 -12.09 31.50 1.99
N ARG A 74 -12.10 30.31 2.60
CA ARG A 74 -11.10 29.27 2.34
C ARG A 74 -11.59 28.38 1.20
N GLU A 75 -11.08 27.16 1.10
CA GLU A 75 -11.45 26.18 0.07
C GLU A 75 -11.06 26.61 -1.34
N PHE A 76 -9.79 27.00 -1.51
CA PHE A 76 -9.25 27.22 -2.85
C PHE A 76 -9.11 25.88 -3.58
N ASP A 77 -9.68 25.80 -4.79
CA ASP A 77 -9.50 24.64 -5.68
C ASP A 77 -8.07 24.60 -6.21
N ARG A 78 -7.44 25.77 -6.38
CA ARG A 78 -6.05 25.89 -6.84
C ARG A 78 -5.30 26.99 -6.12
N VAL A 79 -4.07 26.70 -5.72
CA VAL A 79 -3.13 27.68 -5.17
C VAL A 79 -1.87 27.69 -6.03
N TYR A 80 -1.52 28.83 -6.61
CA TYR A 80 -0.31 29.01 -7.41
C TYR A 80 0.74 29.78 -6.61
N PHE A 81 1.98 29.29 -6.59
CA PHE A 81 3.13 30.02 -6.09
C PHE A 81 4.30 29.87 -7.06
N ASN A 82 4.30 30.72 -8.10
CA ASN A 82 5.27 30.63 -9.19
C ASN A 82 6.59 31.30 -8.82
N PHE A 83 7.69 30.58 -9.03
CA PHE A 83 9.06 31.05 -8.80
C PHE A 83 9.26 31.72 -7.41
N PRO A 84 8.89 31.02 -6.31
CA PRO A 84 8.92 31.59 -4.98
C PRO A 84 10.33 31.97 -4.55
N HIS A 85 10.48 33.08 -3.82
CA HIS A 85 11.78 33.59 -3.41
C HIS A 85 11.70 34.30 -2.05
N CYS A 86 12.78 34.21 -1.26
CA CYS A 86 12.87 34.83 0.08
C CYS A 86 13.41 36.28 0.06
N GLY A 87 13.40 36.93 -1.10
CA GLY A 87 14.07 38.20 -1.33
C GLY A 87 15.60 38.11 -1.48
N ARG A 88 16.17 38.90 -2.39
CA ARG A 88 17.62 38.93 -2.72
C ARG A 88 18.19 37.54 -3.08
N LYS A 89 19.50 37.33 -2.90
CA LYS A 89 20.16 36.02 -3.09
C LYS A 89 19.99 35.18 -1.82
N ALA A 90 19.01 34.28 -1.83
CA ALA A 90 18.75 33.36 -0.73
C ALA A 90 19.42 31.99 -0.98
N GLY A 91 20.02 31.42 0.07
CA GLY A 91 20.57 30.08 0.03
C GLY A 91 19.48 29.00 0.04
N VAL A 92 19.83 27.79 -0.42
CA VAL A 92 18.92 26.64 -0.54
C VAL A 92 18.14 26.36 0.75
N VAL A 93 18.77 26.48 1.92
CA VAL A 93 18.14 26.28 3.23
C VAL A 93 16.96 27.23 3.46
N ARG A 94 17.11 28.52 3.11
CA ARG A 94 16.03 29.51 3.29
C ARG A 94 14.87 29.24 2.33
N ASN A 95 15.14 28.84 1.09
CA ASN A 95 14.09 28.51 0.12
C ASN A 95 13.29 27.28 0.55
N ARG A 96 13.97 26.25 1.11
CA ARG A 96 13.29 25.10 1.73
C ARG A 96 12.40 25.52 2.90
N GLN A 97 12.87 26.43 3.76
CA GLN A 97 12.08 26.94 4.88
C GLN A 97 10.85 27.73 4.43
N LEU A 98 10.99 28.57 3.38
CA LEU A 98 9.87 29.28 2.78
C LEU A 98 8.82 28.31 2.27
N LEU A 99 9.22 27.33 1.46
CA LEU A 99 8.32 26.31 0.93
C LEU A 99 7.66 25.48 2.05
N ALA A 100 8.41 25.09 3.08
CA ALA A 100 7.87 24.33 4.21
C ALA A 100 6.75 25.10 4.93
N ARG A 101 6.97 26.39 5.22
CA ARG A 101 5.97 27.26 5.83
C ARG A 101 4.78 27.50 4.92
N PHE A 102 5.04 27.71 3.63
CA PHE A 102 4.01 27.86 2.60
C PHE A 102 3.11 26.63 2.53
N PHE A 103 3.64 25.41 2.37
CA PHE A 103 2.82 24.21 2.27
C PHE A 103 2.01 23.99 3.55
N HIS A 104 2.60 24.18 4.73
CA HIS A 104 1.88 24.05 6.00
C HIS A 104 0.72 25.06 6.12
N SER A 105 0.95 26.29 5.69
CA SER A 105 -0.07 27.35 5.62
C SER A 105 -1.16 27.03 4.59
N CYS A 106 -0.76 26.54 3.41
CA CYS A 106 -1.64 26.18 2.30
C CYS A 106 -2.60 25.03 2.64
N ALA A 107 -2.14 24.04 3.40
CA ALA A 107 -2.99 22.96 3.93
C ALA A 107 -4.20 23.47 4.72
N GLY A 108 -4.14 24.71 5.22
CA GLY A 108 -5.21 25.37 5.96
C GLY A 108 -6.30 26.04 5.13
N VAL A 109 -6.04 26.31 3.85
CA VAL A 109 -6.93 27.09 2.99
C VAL A 109 -7.31 26.37 1.70
N LEU A 110 -6.62 25.28 1.35
CA LEU A 110 -6.90 24.46 0.17
C LEU A 110 -8.16 23.62 0.37
N ALA A 111 -8.98 23.48 -0.67
CA ALA A 111 -10.10 22.54 -0.71
C ALA A 111 -9.63 21.08 -0.53
N GLN A 112 -10.58 20.17 -0.27
CA GLN A 112 -10.28 18.75 -0.07
C GLN A 112 -9.61 18.11 -1.30
N ASP A 113 -10.15 18.39 -2.49
CA ASP A 113 -9.63 17.91 -3.78
C ASP A 113 -8.81 19.00 -4.52
N GLY A 114 -8.35 20.01 -3.78
CA GLY A 114 -7.61 21.15 -4.35
C GLY A 114 -6.17 20.81 -4.74
N GLU A 115 -5.61 21.63 -5.62
CA GLU A 115 -4.26 21.49 -6.18
C GLU A 115 -3.36 22.66 -5.76
N VAL A 116 -2.11 22.37 -5.43
CA VAL A 116 -1.07 23.38 -5.19
C VAL A 116 -0.07 23.31 -6.33
N HIS A 117 0.08 24.39 -7.08
CA HIS A 117 0.99 24.51 -8.21
C HIS A 117 2.20 25.36 -7.83
N VAL A 118 3.39 24.81 -8.02
CA VAL A 118 4.65 25.52 -7.76
C VAL A 118 5.55 25.40 -9.00
N ALA A 119 5.72 26.52 -9.69
CA ALA A 119 6.68 26.62 -10.78
C ALA A 119 8.09 26.91 -10.23
N LEU A 120 9.08 26.12 -10.65
CA LEU A 120 10.49 26.27 -10.28
C LEU A 120 11.38 26.34 -11.51
N CYS A 121 12.47 27.10 -11.44
CA CYS A 121 13.48 27.10 -12.50
C CYS A 121 14.16 25.73 -12.60
N ASN A 122 14.69 25.43 -13.78
CA ASN A 122 15.33 24.15 -14.08
C ASN A 122 16.35 23.69 -13.01
N GLY A 123 16.17 22.47 -12.52
CA GLY A 123 17.03 21.83 -11.50
C GLY A 123 16.72 22.23 -10.06
N GLN A 124 15.89 23.26 -9.81
CA GLN A 124 15.60 23.69 -8.44
C GLN A 124 14.75 22.68 -7.68
N GLY A 125 13.81 21.99 -8.34
CA GLY A 125 12.92 21.03 -7.68
C GLY A 125 13.69 19.87 -7.06
N GLY A 126 14.71 19.37 -7.78
CA GLY A 126 15.49 18.19 -7.40
C GLY A 126 14.79 16.87 -7.69
N THR A 127 13.77 16.91 -8.54
CA THR A 127 12.98 15.75 -8.95
C THR A 127 13.67 15.03 -10.11
N PRO A 128 13.34 13.75 -10.36
CA PRO A 128 13.76 13.07 -11.59
C PRO A 128 13.31 13.74 -12.90
N ALA A 129 12.34 14.65 -12.88
CA ALA A 129 11.91 15.39 -14.06
C ALA A 129 12.81 16.59 -14.40
N ASP A 130 13.70 17.01 -13.49
CA ASP A 130 14.64 18.12 -13.72
C ASP A 130 15.80 17.71 -14.64
N GLU A 131 16.18 18.57 -15.59
CA GLU A 131 17.27 18.33 -16.55
C GLU A 131 18.19 19.55 -16.68
N PRO A 132 19.36 19.62 -16.00
CA PRO A 132 19.98 18.54 -15.23
C PRO A 132 19.40 18.39 -13.82
N ARG A 133 19.31 17.14 -13.38
CA ARG A 133 18.97 16.82 -12.00
C ARG A 133 20.11 17.22 -11.06
N ARG A 134 19.85 18.18 -10.17
CA ARG A 134 20.81 18.58 -9.13
C ARG A 134 20.93 17.52 -8.04
N GLU A 135 22.09 17.47 -7.40
CA GLU A 135 22.30 16.67 -6.18
C GLU A 135 21.25 17.01 -5.12
N TRP A 136 20.79 15.99 -4.39
CA TRP A 136 19.69 16.12 -3.43
C TRP A 136 19.92 17.23 -2.39
N HIS A 137 21.13 17.31 -1.81
CA HIS A 137 21.45 18.33 -0.81
C HIS A 137 21.59 19.74 -1.40
N ASN A 138 21.73 19.89 -2.72
CA ASN A 138 21.87 21.15 -3.44
C ASN A 138 20.59 21.61 -4.16
N SER A 139 19.50 20.83 -4.08
CA SER A 139 18.18 21.16 -4.64
C SER A 139 17.22 21.71 -3.58
N TRP A 140 16.02 22.15 -3.96
CA TRP A 140 15.00 22.61 -3.01
C TRP A 140 14.20 21.47 -2.39
N GLN A 141 14.44 20.22 -2.82
CA GLN A 141 13.81 19.02 -2.26
C GLN A 141 12.28 19.14 -2.19
N ILE A 142 11.67 19.72 -3.23
CA ILE A 142 10.29 20.23 -3.15
C ILE A 142 9.29 19.15 -2.72
N VAL A 143 9.47 17.91 -3.16
CA VAL A 143 8.59 16.79 -2.80
C VAL A 143 8.72 16.42 -1.32
N ALA A 144 9.95 16.36 -0.76
CA ALA A 144 10.14 16.08 0.66
C ALA A 144 9.66 17.23 1.55
N VAL A 145 9.80 18.47 1.09
CA VAL A 145 9.29 19.66 1.81
C VAL A 145 7.76 19.67 1.83
N ALA A 146 7.11 19.39 0.68
CA ALA A 146 5.67 19.28 0.58
C ALA A 146 5.10 18.12 1.40
N ALA A 147 5.80 16.97 1.42
CA ALA A 147 5.42 15.80 2.20
C ALA A 147 5.33 16.10 3.70
N GLY A 148 6.23 16.93 4.24
CA GLY A 148 6.17 17.39 5.64
C GLY A 148 4.92 18.20 6.01
N ALA A 149 4.11 18.60 5.02
CA ALA A 149 2.84 19.29 5.20
C ALA A 149 1.63 18.47 4.71
N GLY A 150 1.81 17.17 4.44
CA GLY A 150 0.72 16.28 4.04
C GLY A 150 0.41 16.26 2.54
N PHE A 151 1.33 16.73 1.68
CA PHE A 151 1.14 16.77 0.23
C PHE A 151 1.97 15.72 -0.51
N VAL A 152 1.40 15.17 -1.59
CA VAL A 152 2.08 14.31 -2.56
C VAL A 152 2.18 15.04 -3.89
N LEU A 153 3.26 14.82 -4.65
CA LEU A 153 3.39 15.32 -6.01
C LEU A 153 2.51 14.46 -6.92
N SER A 154 1.44 15.00 -7.48
CA SER A 154 0.51 14.26 -8.34
C SER A 154 0.79 14.44 -9.83
N ASP A 155 1.40 15.56 -10.21
CA ASP A 155 1.78 15.81 -11.60
C ASP A 155 3.02 16.72 -11.68
N VAL A 156 3.75 16.61 -12.78
CA VAL A 156 4.90 17.46 -13.09
C VAL A 156 4.98 17.63 -14.59
N HIS A 157 5.03 18.88 -15.03
CA HIS A 157 5.05 19.19 -16.46
C HIS A 157 5.83 20.48 -16.73
N PRO A 158 6.32 20.69 -17.97
CA PRO A 158 6.98 21.94 -18.34
C PRO A 158 6.12 23.17 -18.06
N PHE A 159 6.76 24.23 -17.54
CA PHE A 159 6.15 25.55 -17.40
C PHE A 159 6.30 26.32 -18.73
N LYS A 160 5.24 26.34 -19.53
CA LYS A 160 5.23 26.93 -20.87
C LYS A 160 4.86 28.41 -20.84
N ALA A 161 5.79 29.27 -20.42
CA ALA A 161 5.59 30.71 -20.32
C ALA A 161 5.11 31.33 -21.64
N GLU A 162 5.60 30.82 -22.76
CA GLU A 162 5.32 31.24 -24.13
C GLU A 162 3.86 31.03 -24.55
N THR A 163 3.14 30.10 -23.91
CA THR A 163 1.71 29.85 -24.19
C THR A 163 0.78 30.76 -23.39
N ILE A 164 1.32 31.55 -22.46
CA ILE A 164 0.52 32.37 -21.54
C ILE A 164 0.48 33.80 -22.06
N HIS A 165 -0.58 34.11 -22.81
CA HIS A 165 -0.73 35.43 -23.44
C HIS A 165 -0.70 36.58 -22.43
N GLY A 166 0.26 37.48 -22.59
CA GLY A 166 0.42 38.66 -21.76
C GLY A 166 1.23 38.45 -20.48
N TYR A 167 1.68 37.22 -20.18
CA TYR A 167 2.55 36.95 -19.04
C TYR A 167 3.95 37.54 -19.25
N GLN A 168 4.48 38.19 -18.22
CA GLN A 168 5.81 38.76 -18.19
C GLN A 168 6.54 38.33 -16.92
N CYS A 169 7.60 37.52 -17.09
CA CYS A 169 8.46 37.09 -16.00
C CYS A 169 9.25 38.29 -15.42
N THR A 170 9.04 38.58 -14.13
CA THR A 170 9.69 39.68 -13.39
C THR A 170 10.01 39.23 -11.96
N GLY A 171 10.81 40.00 -11.22
CA GLY A 171 11.11 39.73 -9.81
C GLY A 171 12.50 39.14 -9.55
N TYR A 172 13.43 39.16 -10.51
CA TYR A 172 14.79 38.65 -10.29
C TYR A 172 15.46 39.34 -9.10
N ARG A 173 15.66 38.61 -8.00
CA ARG A 173 16.20 39.13 -6.72
C ARG A 173 15.42 40.34 -6.20
N SER A 174 14.10 40.32 -6.35
CA SER A 174 13.20 41.42 -5.93
C SER A 174 13.42 42.72 -6.69
N GLN A 175 13.89 42.64 -7.93
CA GLN A 175 14.01 43.76 -8.87
C GLN A 175 12.98 43.62 -9.98
N ASP A 176 12.65 44.74 -10.62
CA ASP A 176 11.85 44.76 -11.85
C ASP A 176 12.68 44.31 -13.06
N LYS A 177 13.13 43.05 -12.99
CA LYS A 177 13.98 42.38 -13.98
C LYS A 177 13.49 40.96 -14.20
N SER A 178 13.57 40.50 -15.44
CA SER A 178 13.27 39.13 -15.82
C SER A 178 14.40 38.17 -15.43
N PHE A 179 14.08 36.88 -15.45
CA PHE A 179 15.03 35.78 -15.28
C PHE A 179 14.68 34.61 -16.21
N CYS A 180 15.62 33.69 -16.38
CA CYS A 180 15.44 32.54 -17.25
C CYS A 180 14.39 31.56 -16.70
N VAL A 181 13.37 31.29 -17.50
CA VAL A 181 12.30 30.30 -17.25
C VAL A 181 12.39 29.12 -18.21
N GLU A 182 13.39 29.08 -19.07
CA GLU A 182 13.64 27.95 -19.97
C GLU A 182 13.94 26.68 -19.15
N GLY A 183 13.27 25.58 -19.50
CA GLY A 183 13.35 24.32 -18.76
C GLY A 183 12.72 24.37 -17.36
N ALA A 184 11.95 25.42 -17.03
CA ALA A 184 11.21 25.45 -15.77
C ALA A 184 10.11 24.38 -15.74
N LEU A 185 9.82 23.87 -14.55
CA LEU A 185 8.82 22.85 -14.31
C LEU A 185 7.73 23.36 -13.37
N ASN A 186 6.48 23.03 -13.69
CA ASN A 186 5.35 23.18 -12.79
C ASN A 186 5.15 21.87 -12.03
N HIS A 187 5.18 21.96 -10.70
CA HIS A 187 4.95 20.84 -9.80
C HIS A 187 3.54 20.97 -9.22
N VAL A 188 2.71 19.95 -9.41
CA VAL A 188 1.33 19.93 -8.93
C VAL A 188 1.23 18.98 -7.76
N PHE A 189 0.84 19.53 -6.61
CA PHE A 189 0.67 18.79 -5.37
C PHE A 189 -0.80 18.69 -5.00
N THR A 190 -1.17 17.55 -4.45
CA THR A 190 -2.50 17.29 -3.90
C THR A 190 -2.34 16.70 -2.51
N ARG A 191 -3.40 16.71 -1.71
CA ARG A 191 -3.37 16.13 -0.37
C ARG A 191 -3.04 14.62 -0.48
N GLY A 192 -2.11 14.18 0.36
CA GLY A 192 -1.87 12.75 0.56
C GLY A 192 -3.04 12.12 1.29
N THR A 193 -3.23 10.81 1.11
CA THR A 193 -4.22 10.07 1.92
C THR A 193 -3.85 10.17 3.40
N ALA A 194 -4.83 10.49 4.25
CA ALA A 194 -4.63 10.56 5.68
C ALA A 194 -4.22 9.18 6.23
N PRO A 195 -3.35 9.12 7.26
CA PRO A 195 -3.07 7.86 7.94
C PRO A 195 -4.36 7.24 8.48
N LEU A 196 -4.57 5.95 8.22
CA LEU A 196 -5.70 5.23 8.81
C LEU A 196 -5.48 5.16 10.32
N CYS A 197 -6.46 5.63 11.09
CA CYS A 197 -6.44 5.51 12.55
C CYS A 197 -6.76 4.05 12.90
N SER A 198 -5.72 3.27 13.17
CA SER A 198 -5.87 1.86 13.53
C SER A 198 -6.18 1.73 15.03
N ALA A 199 -7.40 2.09 15.42
CA ALA A 199 -7.91 1.71 16.74
C ALA A 199 -8.01 0.17 16.82
N PRO A 200 -7.79 -0.45 18.00
CA PRO A 200 -8.02 -1.87 18.18
C PRO A 200 -9.41 -2.28 17.68
N MET A 201 -9.46 -3.29 16.82
CA MET A 201 -10.68 -3.77 16.18
C MET A 201 -10.97 -5.19 16.64
N SER A 202 -12.23 -5.46 17.00
CA SER A 202 -12.75 -6.81 17.12
C SER A 202 -13.49 -7.22 15.85
N CYS A 203 -13.32 -8.48 15.43
CA CYS A 203 -14.01 -9.05 14.29
C CYS A 203 -14.77 -10.31 14.73
N LYS A 204 -15.94 -10.52 14.12
CA LYS A 204 -16.81 -11.68 14.34
C LYS A 204 -16.65 -12.67 13.19
N THR A 205 -16.68 -13.96 13.49
CA THR A 205 -16.70 -15.02 12.49
C THR A 205 -17.46 -16.24 12.97
N GLN A 206 -17.89 -17.09 12.03
CA GLN A 206 -18.55 -18.35 12.35
C GLN A 206 -17.52 -19.44 12.60
N LEU A 207 -17.66 -20.18 13.69
CA LEU A 207 -16.79 -21.30 14.05
C LEU A 207 -17.65 -22.42 14.66
N GLY A 208 -17.71 -23.59 14.00
CA GLY A 208 -18.52 -24.71 14.50
C GLY A 208 -20.02 -24.41 14.63
N GLY A 209 -20.55 -23.49 13.81
CA GLY A 209 -21.95 -23.05 13.87
C GLY A 209 -22.25 -22.00 14.95
N GLN A 210 -21.25 -21.51 15.68
CA GLN A 210 -21.37 -20.42 16.63
C GLN A 210 -20.62 -19.18 16.15
N GLU A 211 -21.20 -17.99 16.39
CA GLU A 211 -20.52 -16.73 16.15
C GLU A 211 -19.54 -16.46 17.29
N VAL A 212 -18.28 -16.21 16.94
CA VAL A 212 -17.20 -15.92 17.91
C VAL A 212 -16.49 -14.62 17.52
N SER A 213 -16.02 -13.88 18.52
CA SER A 213 -15.33 -12.61 18.36
C SER A 213 -13.85 -12.72 18.75
N PHE A 214 -12.96 -12.15 17.94
CA PHE A 214 -11.52 -12.11 18.21
C PHE A 214 -10.95 -10.70 18.00
N GLN A 215 -9.79 -10.43 18.60
CA GLN A 215 -9.05 -9.19 18.38
C GLN A 215 -8.22 -9.30 17.11
N VAL A 216 -8.40 -8.35 16.20
CA VAL A 216 -7.69 -8.32 14.91
C VAL A 216 -6.22 -7.93 15.16
N PRO A 217 -5.24 -8.70 14.64
CA PRO A 217 -3.84 -8.28 14.70
C PRO A 217 -3.66 -6.88 14.13
N GLN A 218 -2.93 -6.02 14.84
CA GLN A 218 -2.84 -4.58 14.52
C GLN A 218 -2.44 -4.28 13.06
N VAL A 219 -1.60 -5.12 12.45
CA VAL A 219 -1.14 -5.00 11.06
C VAL A 219 -2.24 -5.28 10.02
N LEU A 220 -3.36 -5.88 10.43
CA LEU A 220 -4.48 -6.28 9.59
C LEU A 220 -5.74 -5.43 9.82
N VAL A 221 -5.76 -4.53 10.82
CA VAL A 221 -6.95 -3.75 11.19
C VAL A 221 -7.54 -2.97 10.01
N ASP A 222 -6.69 -2.39 9.18
CA ASP A 222 -7.09 -1.64 7.98
C ASP A 222 -7.36 -2.52 6.75
N LYS A 223 -7.16 -3.84 6.85
CA LYS A 223 -7.19 -4.76 5.71
C LYS A 223 -8.22 -5.89 5.84
N ILE A 224 -8.55 -6.31 7.06
CA ILE A 224 -9.32 -7.53 7.30
C ILE A 224 -10.71 -7.51 6.65
N ASN A 225 -11.37 -6.35 6.59
CA ASN A 225 -12.72 -6.15 6.07
C ASN A 225 -12.78 -5.03 5.02
N ARG A 226 -11.93 -5.10 3.99
CA ARG A 226 -11.89 -4.09 2.90
C ARG A 226 -12.95 -4.30 1.81
N GLY A 227 -13.71 -5.40 1.86
CA GLY A 227 -14.82 -5.64 0.95
C GLY A 227 -14.43 -5.78 -0.52
N PHE A 228 -13.16 -6.13 -0.84
CA PHE A 228 -12.69 -6.16 -2.22
C PHE A 228 -13.54 -7.05 -3.12
N LEU A 229 -14.03 -8.17 -2.61
CA LEU A 229 -14.79 -9.16 -3.36
C LEU A 229 -16.32 -8.96 -3.31
N GLU A 230 -16.82 -7.92 -2.63
CA GLU A 230 -18.25 -7.61 -2.45
C GLU A 230 -18.94 -7.19 -3.74
N GLU A 231 -20.27 -7.34 -3.79
CA GLU A 231 -21.07 -7.13 -5.01
C GLU A 231 -21.10 -5.69 -5.54
N ASN A 232 -20.74 -4.70 -4.74
CA ASN A 232 -20.66 -3.28 -5.10
C ASN A 232 -19.22 -2.78 -5.29
N SER A 233 -18.21 -3.64 -5.09
CA SER A 233 -16.80 -3.26 -5.21
C SER A 233 -16.38 -3.10 -6.67
N SER A 234 -15.71 -1.99 -7.02
CA SER A 234 -15.06 -1.80 -8.33
C SER A 234 -13.58 -2.23 -8.34
N HIS A 235 -13.14 -2.94 -7.30
CA HIS A 235 -11.74 -3.28 -7.12
C HIS A 235 -11.26 -4.29 -8.20
N PRO A 236 -10.07 -4.11 -8.81
CA PRO A 236 -9.59 -4.98 -9.89
C PRO A 236 -9.48 -6.46 -9.50
N VAL A 237 -9.20 -6.76 -8.23
CA VAL A 237 -9.19 -8.14 -7.70
C VAL A 237 -10.55 -8.83 -7.87
N ARG A 238 -11.66 -8.10 -7.67
CA ARG A 238 -12.99 -8.64 -7.91
C ARG A 238 -13.24 -8.86 -9.39
N THR A 239 -12.89 -7.91 -10.25
CA THR A 239 -13.02 -8.09 -11.70
C THR A 239 -12.36 -9.39 -12.14
N ILE A 240 -11.13 -9.62 -11.69
CA ILE A 240 -10.37 -10.84 -12.01
C ILE A 240 -11.07 -12.08 -11.47
N LYS A 241 -11.49 -12.08 -10.20
CA LYS A 241 -12.29 -13.16 -9.59
C LYS A 241 -13.51 -13.50 -10.46
N GLU A 242 -14.31 -12.49 -10.81
CA GLU A 242 -15.55 -12.68 -11.56
C GLU A 242 -15.31 -13.22 -12.98
N LYS A 243 -14.25 -12.75 -13.63
CA LYS A 243 -13.89 -13.17 -14.99
C LYS A 243 -13.30 -14.58 -15.01
N LEU A 244 -12.44 -14.93 -14.06
CA LEU A 244 -11.94 -16.29 -13.87
C LEU A 244 -13.10 -17.25 -13.59
N ARG A 245 -14.01 -16.87 -12.69
CA ARG A 245 -15.22 -17.66 -12.40
C ARG A 245 -16.07 -17.88 -13.65
N ALA A 246 -16.29 -16.83 -14.44
CA ALA A 246 -17.03 -16.93 -15.70
C ALA A 246 -16.32 -17.87 -16.70
N GLY A 247 -15.00 -17.77 -16.84
CA GLY A 247 -14.20 -18.67 -17.69
C GLY A 247 -14.32 -20.13 -17.24
N LEU A 248 -14.18 -20.39 -15.94
CA LEU A 248 -14.33 -21.74 -15.38
C LEU A 248 -15.74 -22.30 -15.59
N SER A 249 -16.77 -21.46 -15.48
CA SER A 249 -18.17 -21.88 -15.70
C SER A 249 -18.48 -22.36 -17.12
N GLN A 250 -17.66 -21.96 -18.10
CA GLN A 250 -17.78 -22.45 -19.48
C GLN A 250 -17.20 -23.85 -19.66
N ALA A 251 -16.24 -24.23 -18.82
CA ALA A 251 -15.55 -25.53 -18.88
C ALA A 251 -16.08 -26.55 -17.87
N PHE A 252 -16.67 -26.10 -16.76
CA PHE A 252 -17.07 -26.96 -15.65
C PHE A 252 -18.44 -26.54 -15.06
N PRO A 253 -19.28 -27.51 -14.66
CA PRO A 253 -20.40 -27.24 -13.75
C PRO A 253 -19.85 -26.70 -12.43
N LEU A 254 -20.26 -25.49 -12.03
CA LEU A 254 -19.77 -24.85 -10.80
C LEU A 254 -20.71 -25.13 -9.62
N GLN A 255 -20.12 -25.59 -8.52
CA GLN A 255 -20.74 -25.56 -7.20
C GLN A 255 -20.18 -24.36 -6.44
N ASN A 256 -21.03 -23.38 -6.16
CA ASN A 256 -20.61 -22.18 -5.45
C ASN A 256 -21.02 -22.27 -3.97
N ILE A 257 -20.05 -22.13 -3.07
CA ILE A 257 -20.34 -21.98 -1.64
C ILE A 257 -20.56 -20.50 -1.36
N SER A 258 -21.83 -20.12 -1.47
CA SER A 258 -22.34 -18.80 -1.11
C SER A 258 -22.48 -18.68 0.40
N SER A 259 -21.37 -18.43 1.13
CA SER A 259 -21.48 -18.01 2.53
C SER A 259 -20.16 -17.50 3.10
N CYS A 260 -20.27 -16.61 4.09
CA CYS A 260 -19.19 -16.09 4.93
C CYS A 260 -18.27 -17.21 5.43
N LEU A 261 -17.17 -17.45 4.70
CA LEU A 261 -16.21 -18.50 5.02
C LEU A 261 -15.52 -18.13 6.35
N PRO A 262 -15.44 -19.03 7.34
CA PRO A 262 -14.78 -18.80 8.62
C PRO A 262 -13.38 -18.22 8.46
N LEU A 263 -13.08 -17.11 9.13
CA LEU A 263 -11.74 -16.49 9.09
C LEU A 263 -10.74 -17.26 9.96
N LEU A 264 -11.24 -17.98 10.96
CA LEU A 264 -10.43 -18.71 11.94
C LEU A 264 -10.40 -20.21 11.66
N GLN A 265 -9.27 -20.81 12.01
CA GLN A 265 -9.08 -22.25 12.10
C GLN A 265 -8.65 -22.63 13.51
N GLN A 266 -9.09 -23.82 13.94
CA GLN A 266 -8.73 -24.40 15.23
C GLN A 266 -7.71 -25.52 15.02
N GLY A 267 -6.68 -25.57 15.86
CA GLY A 267 -5.82 -26.74 15.96
C GLY A 267 -4.32 -26.42 16.04
N HIS A 268 -3.52 -27.49 16.08
CA HIS A 268 -2.07 -27.42 15.97
C HIS A 268 -1.72 -27.76 14.51
N PRO A 269 -1.27 -26.80 13.70
CA PRO A 269 -0.97 -27.04 12.29
C PRO A 269 0.28 -27.94 12.22
N ALA A 270 0.08 -29.23 11.97
CA ALA A 270 1.16 -30.21 11.94
C ALA A 270 2.12 -30.01 10.74
N SER A 271 1.74 -29.20 9.75
CA SER A 271 2.43 -29.07 8.46
C SER A 271 2.84 -27.63 8.08
N VAL A 272 2.62 -26.61 8.92
CA VAL A 272 2.87 -25.20 8.56
C VAL A 272 3.82 -24.55 9.55
N CYS A 273 4.75 -23.73 9.06
CA CYS A 273 5.64 -22.96 9.93
C CYS A 273 4.83 -22.03 10.86
N HIS A 274 4.99 -22.22 12.19
CA HIS A 274 4.31 -21.43 13.21
C HIS A 274 4.58 -19.92 13.08
N SER A 275 5.76 -19.54 12.58
CA SER A 275 6.19 -18.15 12.36
C SER A 275 5.40 -17.44 11.25
N ASN A 276 4.71 -18.17 10.37
CA ASN A 276 3.89 -17.61 9.31
C ASN A 276 2.41 -17.43 9.69
N LEU A 277 1.99 -17.89 10.86
CA LEU A 277 0.58 -17.85 11.27
C LEU A 277 0.27 -16.65 12.17
N PHE A 278 -0.90 -16.04 11.95
CA PHE A 278 -1.45 -15.06 12.87
C PHE A 278 -2.30 -15.74 13.93
N TRP A 279 -1.68 -16.02 15.08
CA TRP A 279 -2.37 -16.55 16.25
C TRP A 279 -3.27 -15.48 16.88
N VAL A 280 -4.49 -15.88 17.26
CA VAL A 280 -5.47 -14.99 17.89
C VAL A 280 -6.08 -15.62 19.13
N SER A 281 -6.48 -14.77 20.07
CA SER A 281 -7.28 -15.17 21.23
C SER A 281 -8.74 -14.80 21.00
N LEU A 282 -9.64 -15.70 21.36
CA LEU A 282 -11.07 -15.41 21.41
C LEU A 282 -11.39 -14.51 22.61
N SER A 283 -12.46 -13.73 22.48
CA SER A 283 -12.95 -12.90 23.59
C SER A 283 -13.53 -13.78 24.71
N PRO A 284 -13.38 -13.41 26.00
CA PRO A 284 -13.84 -14.24 27.12
C PRO A 284 -15.34 -14.55 27.03
N GLY A 285 -15.71 -15.84 27.15
CA GLY A 285 -17.11 -16.30 27.19
C GLY A 285 -17.68 -16.92 25.90
N GLU A 286 -16.94 -16.90 24.79
CA GLU A 286 -17.43 -17.34 23.47
C GLU A 286 -16.73 -18.60 22.92
N ALA A 287 -15.93 -19.30 23.71
CA ALA A 287 -15.25 -20.52 23.25
C ALA A 287 -16.25 -21.69 23.10
N PRO A 288 -16.33 -22.35 21.92
CA PRO A 288 -17.25 -23.47 21.72
C PRO A 288 -16.86 -24.65 22.63
N GLY A 289 -17.73 -24.97 23.59
CA GLY A 289 -17.68 -26.18 24.42
C GLY A 289 -17.50 -26.01 25.94
N THR A 290 -17.78 -24.85 26.52
CA THR A 290 -17.73 -24.69 27.99
C THR A 290 -19.15 -24.73 28.60
N GLU A 291 -19.77 -25.92 28.62
CA GLU A 291 -20.88 -26.17 29.55
C GLU A 291 -20.29 -26.60 30.89
N GLY A 292 -20.52 -25.81 31.95
CA GLY A 292 -20.30 -26.28 33.32
C GLY A 292 -19.81 -25.25 34.34
N THR A 293 -20.79 -24.71 35.09
CA THR A 293 -20.72 -24.24 36.48
C THR A 293 -20.14 -22.85 36.80
N SER A 294 -21.04 -22.03 37.34
CA SER A 294 -20.84 -20.75 38.02
C SER A 294 -20.06 -20.85 39.34
N GLN A 295 -19.18 -19.88 39.64
CA GLN A 295 -19.22 -18.94 40.80
C GLN A 295 -17.84 -18.35 41.15
N GLY A 296 -17.77 -17.03 41.40
CA GLY A 296 -16.75 -16.36 42.24
C GLY A 296 -15.85 -15.30 41.56
N PRO A 297 -15.68 -14.08 42.12
CA PRO A 297 -14.97 -12.95 41.47
C PRO A 297 -13.47 -12.87 41.83
N ALA A 298 -12.76 -11.92 41.18
CA ALA A 298 -11.33 -11.54 41.30
C ALA A 298 -10.40 -12.22 40.26
N GLU A 299 -9.35 -11.62 39.70
CA GLU A 299 -8.75 -10.29 39.78
C GLU A 299 -7.84 -10.16 38.54
N ALA A 300 -7.62 -8.92 38.09
CA ALA A 300 -6.70 -8.61 37.01
C ALA A 300 -5.24 -8.73 37.48
N ALA A 301 -4.43 -9.60 36.84
CA ALA A 301 -2.98 -9.45 36.62
C ALA A 301 -2.38 -10.71 35.96
N LEU A 302 -1.18 -10.53 35.41
CA LEU A 302 -0.25 -11.49 34.78
C LEU A 302 -0.45 -11.68 33.27
N GLY A 303 0.52 -11.37 32.41
CA GLY A 303 1.95 -11.26 32.61
C GLY A 303 2.63 -12.23 31.65
N SER A 304 3.02 -11.72 30.48
CA SER A 304 3.76 -12.47 29.47
C SER A 304 5.07 -13.00 30.05
N ARG A 305 5.20 -14.33 30.16
CA ARG A 305 6.46 -15.05 30.30
C ARG A 305 6.35 -16.35 29.49
N PHE A 306 6.99 -16.37 28.33
CA PHE A 306 7.37 -17.61 27.67
C PHE A 306 8.81 -17.95 28.09
N GLY A 307 9.01 -19.17 28.59
CA GLY A 307 10.32 -19.67 29.00
C GLY A 307 10.27 -21.03 29.71
N GLN A 308 10.41 -22.09 28.89
CA GLN A 308 11.00 -23.43 29.12
C GLN A 308 10.53 -24.38 30.26
N GLY A 309 10.47 -25.68 29.92
CA GLY A 309 10.67 -26.76 30.89
C GLY A 309 10.23 -28.16 30.44
N THR A 310 11.20 -28.98 30.07
CA THR A 310 11.29 -30.45 29.88
C THR A 310 10.29 -31.39 30.56
N ASP A 311 10.04 -32.52 29.87
CA ASP A 311 9.31 -33.74 30.28
C ASP A 311 9.49 -34.16 31.74
N GLN A 312 8.36 -34.40 32.40
CA GLN A 312 8.16 -35.54 33.29
C GLN A 312 6.65 -35.84 33.42
N ASP A 313 6.30 -37.10 33.17
CA ASP A 313 4.96 -37.67 33.29
C ASP A 313 4.31 -37.39 34.66
N VAL A 314 3.22 -36.63 34.67
CA VAL A 314 2.17 -36.74 35.70
C VAL A 314 0.80 -36.65 35.02
N GLN A 315 0.11 -37.79 35.06
CA GLN A 315 -1.25 -38.02 34.58
C GLN A 315 -2.24 -37.10 35.32
N GLY A 316 -2.82 -36.14 34.58
CA GLY A 316 -3.81 -35.19 35.10
C GLY A 316 -3.99 -34.00 34.16
N GLY A 317 -4.33 -34.27 32.89
CA GLY A 317 -4.42 -33.23 31.86
C GLY A 317 -5.55 -32.23 32.10
N LEU A 318 -5.20 -31.02 32.52
CA LEU A 318 -5.99 -29.83 32.23
C LEU A 318 -6.22 -29.76 30.71
N PRO A 319 -7.44 -29.46 30.22
CA PRO A 319 -7.66 -29.33 28.79
C PRO A 319 -6.78 -28.21 28.24
N VAL A 320 -5.86 -28.57 27.33
CA VAL A 320 -5.01 -27.60 26.62
C VAL A 320 -5.92 -26.55 25.98
N PRO A 321 -5.70 -25.25 26.22
CA PRO A 321 -6.56 -24.21 25.66
C PRO A 321 -6.56 -24.33 24.13
N LYS A 322 -7.76 -24.39 23.54
CA LYS A 322 -7.93 -24.43 22.08
C LYS A 322 -7.27 -23.17 21.48
N GLN A 323 -6.24 -23.36 20.67
CA GLN A 323 -5.57 -22.27 19.96
C GLN A 323 -6.26 -22.02 18.61
N PHE A 324 -6.36 -20.74 18.25
CA PHE A 324 -6.97 -20.29 17.01
C PHE A 324 -5.99 -19.41 16.23
N TYR A 325 -6.05 -19.51 14.92
CA TYR A 325 -5.27 -18.67 14.02
C TYR A 325 -6.11 -18.25 12.82
N LEU A 326 -5.76 -17.11 12.23
CA LEU A 326 -6.35 -16.67 10.97
C LEU A 326 -5.94 -17.64 9.85
N ARG A 327 -6.89 -18.06 9.03
CA ARG A 327 -6.65 -19.03 7.96
C ARG A 327 -5.54 -18.54 7.01
N PRO A 328 -4.50 -19.36 6.76
CA PRO A 328 -3.45 -19.00 5.82
C PRO A 328 -3.77 -19.44 4.38
N SER A 329 -4.74 -20.34 4.19
CA SER A 329 -5.24 -20.80 2.90
C SER A 329 -6.71 -21.24 3.03
N LEU A 330 -7.43 -21.25 1.92
CA LEU A 330 -8.76 -21.83 1.74
C LEU A 330 -8.71 -23.37 1.64
N LEU A 331 -7.53 -23.97 1.43
CA LEU A 331 -7.37 -25.42 1.23
C LEU A 331 -7.91 -26.26 2.41
N PRO A 332 -7.65 -25.93 3.69
CA PRO A 332 -8.21 -26.71 4.80
C PRO A 332 -9.74 -26.62 4.88
N LEU A 333 -10.34 -25.52 4.40
CA LEU A 333 -11.79 -25.40 4.33
C LEU A 333 -12.37 -26.27 3.22
N ALA A 334 -11.72 -26.30 2.05
CA ALA A 334 -12.10 -27.23 0.98
C ALA A 334 -12.00 -28.69 1.46
N ARG A 335 -10.94 -29.06 2.18
CA ARG A 335 -10.78 -30.39 2.81
C ARG A 335 -11.94 -30.74 3.73
N ALA A 336 -12.41 -29.81 4.54
CA ALA A 336 -13.58 -30.03 5.39
C ALA A 336 -14.85 -30.27 4.54
N VAL A 337 -15.07 -29.47 3.50
CA VAL A 337 -16.22 -29.64 2.57
C VAL A 337 -16.17 -30.98 1.84
N ILE A 338 -14.99 -31.39 1.36
CA ILE A 338 -14.74 -32.69 0.72
C ILE A 338 -15.14 -33.82 1.67
N LYS A 339 -14.64 -33.80 2.91
CA LYS A 339 -14.91 -34.85 3.92
C LYS A 339 -16.38 -34.96 4.32
N HIS A 340 -17.14 -33.87 4.23
CA HIS A 340 -18.59 -33.90 4.46
C HIS A 340 -19.39 -34.44 3.27
N GLY A 341 -18.74 -34.94 2.21
CA GLY A 341 -19.39 -35.61 1.08
C GLY A 341 -20.13 -34.66 0.13
N ALA A 342 -19.81 -33.37 0.15
CA ALA A 342 -20.56 -32.34 -0.58
C ALA A 342 -20.16 -32.19 -2.06
N LEU A 343 -19.13 -32.92 -2.54
CA LEU A 343 -18.57 -32.80 -3.88
C LEU A 343 -19.05 -33.92 -4.80
N SER A 344 -19.76 -33.55 -5.87
CA SER A 344 -20.10 -34.46 -6.97
C SER A 344 -18.92 -34.61 -7.95
N PRO A 345 -18.60 -35.85 -8.41
CA PRO A 345 -17.56 -36.05 -9.42
C PRO A 345 -17.77 -35.18 -10.66
N GLY A 346 -16.70 -34.58 -11.17
CA GLY A 346 -16.74 -33.69 -12.34
C GLY A 346 -17.36 -32.30 -12.10
N THR A 347 -17.77 -31.97 -10.86
CA THR A 347 -18.24 -30.63 -10.49
C THR A 347 -17.11 -29.84 -9.84
N LEU A 348 -16.91 -28.60 -10.29
CA LEU A 348 -15.86 -27.73 -9.77
C LEU A 348 -16.38 -26.90 -8.60
N LEU A 349 -15.81 -27.12 -7.42
CA LEU A 349 -16.00 -26.26 -6.27
C LEU A 349 -15.06 -25.06 -6.39
N VAL A 350 -15.59 -23.85 -6.34
CA VAL A 350 -14.79 -22.61 -6.35
C VAL A 350 -15.02 -21.83 -5.06
N LEU A 351 -13.94 -21.59 -4.32
CA LEU A 351 -13.91 -20.75 -3.14
C LEU A 351 -13.10 -19.49 -3.43
N SER A 352 -13.48 -18.36 -2.84
CA SER A 352 -12.68 -17.14 -2.89
C SER A 352 -12.81 -16.35 -1.61
N GLY A 353 -11.71 -15.79 -1.12
CA GLY A 353 -11.72 -15.01 0.11
C GLY A 353 -10.34 -14.56 0.56
N PRO A 354 -10.28 -13.68 1.57
CA PRO A 354 -9.01 -13.25 2.15
C PRO A 354 -8.36 -14.39 2.93
N VAL A 355 -7.03 -14.46 2.84
CA VAL A 355 -6.15 -15.35 3.61
C VAL A 355 -5.01 -14.55 4.22
N PHE A 356 -4.45 -15.02 5.33
CA PHE A 356 -3.56 -14.24 6.18
C PHE A 356 -2.29 -15.01 6.51
N ARG A 357 -1.13 -14.43 6.18
CA ARG A 357 0.19 -15.05 6.39
C ARG A 357 1.16 -14.00 6.92
N ARG A 358 1.87 -14.26 8.00
CA ARG A 358 3.04 -13.43 8.33
C ARG A 358 4.12 -13.69 7.28
N CYS A 359 4.77 -12.62 6.81
CA CYS A 359 5.76 -12.70 5.74
C CYS A 359 6.81 -11.59 5.85
N ARG A 360 7.92 -11.77 5.14
CA ARG A 360 8.96 -10.73 4.99
C ARG A 360 8.42 -9.53 4.21
N LEU A 361 9.11 -8.41 4.31
CA LEU A 361 8.77 -7.16 3.59
C LEU A 361 9.30 -7.26 2.17
N GLY A 362 8.41 -7.08 1.21
CA GLY A 362 8.74 -7.06 -0.20
C GLY A 362 7.63 -6.37 -1.00
N PRO A 363 7.93 -5.84 -2.20
CA PRO A 363 6.95 -5.18 -3.05
C PRO A 363 5.79 -6.09 -3.51
N ARG A 364 5.94 -7.41 -3.40
CA ARG A 364 4.95 -8.45 -3.75
C ARG A 364 4.65 -9.39 -2.57
N SER A 365 5.09 -9.04 -1.36
CA SER A 365 4.97 -9.86 -0.16
C SER A 365 4.01 -9.21 0.82
N VAL A 366 2.85 -9.83 1.01
CA VAL A 366 1.71 -9.21 1.68
C VAL A 366 1.20 -10.08 2.82
N PRO A 367 0.85 -9.50 3.98
CA PRO A 367 0.36 -10.28 5.10
C PRO A 367 -1.09 -10.76 4.92
N VAL A 368 -1.77 -10.23 3.91
CA VAL A 368 -3.15 -10.54 3.54
C VAL A 368 -3.32 -10.38 2.03
N PHE A 369 -4.01 -11.33 1.40
CA PHE A 369 -4.38 -11.31 -0.02
C PHE A 369 -5.63 -12.14 -0.25
N HIS A 370 -6.18 -12.08 -1.45
CA HIS A 370 -7.33 -12.88 -1.86
C HIS A 370 -6.88 -14.12 -2.61
N GLU A 371 -7.27 -15.28 -2.11
CA GLU A 371 -7.08 -16.58 -2.77
C GLU A 371 -8.36 -16.95 -3.51
N MET A 372 -8.23 -17.48 -4.73
CA MET A 372 -9.26 -18.28 -5.40
C MET A 372 -8.78 -19.73 -5.42
N LEU A 373 -9.57 -20.63 -4.83
CA LEU A 373 -9.29 -22.06 -4.81
C LEU A 373 -10.35 -22.79 -5.62
N ALA A 374 -9.92 -23.48 -6.67
CA ALA A 374 -10.76 -24.35 -7.48
C ALA A 374 -10.43 -25.82 -7.15
N VAL A 375 -11.44 -26.63 -6.85
CA VAL A 375 -11.29 -28.03 -6.41
C VAL A 375 -12.21 -28.93 -7.20
N LEU A 376 -11.67 -30.03 -7.71
CA LEU A 376 -12.36 -30.99 -8.55
C LEU A 376 -12.09 -32.41 -8.05
N ALA A 377 -13.14 -33.21 -7.87
CA ALA A 377 -13.01 -34.65 -7.69
C ALA A 377 -13.12 -35.34 -9.06
N VAL A 378 -12.08 -36.09 -9.45
CA VAL A 378 -11.97 -36.76 -10.76
C VAL A 378 -11.71 -38.25 -10.58
N SER A 379 -12.04 -39.04 -11.60
CA SER A 379 -11.72 -40.47 -11.62
C SER A 379 -10.21 -40.69 -11.71
N ARG A 380 -9.70 -41.64 -10.92
CA ARG A 380 -8.29 -42.02 -10.91
C ARG A 380 -7.80 -42.40 -12.32
N GLY A 381 -6.64 -41.89 -12.71
CA GLY A 381 -6.05 -42.05 -14.04
C GLY A 381 -6.47 -40.99 -15.07
N THR A 382 -7.36 -40.05 -14.71
CA THR A 382 -7.77 -38.93 -15.59
C THR A 382 -7.23 -37.57 -15.14
N GLU A 383 -6.45 -37.52 -14.06
CA GLU A 383 -6.02 -36.31 -13.37
C GLU A 383 -5.28 -35.35 -14.31
N SER A 384 -4.33 -35.87 -15.09
CA SER A 384 -3.53 -35.07 -16.02
C SER A 384 -4.38 -34.37 -17.09
N SER A 385 -5.45 -35.02 -17.57
CA SER A 385 -6.35 -34.42 -18.56
C SER A 385 -7.14 -33.27 -17.95
N TRP A 386 -7.68 -33.46 -16.74
CA TRP A 386 -8.42 -32.42 -16.03
C TRP A 386 -7.54 -31.25 -15.59
N VAL A 387 -6.31 -31.53 -15.16
CA VAL A 387 -5.30 -30.49 -14.89
C VAL A 387 -5.04 -29.65 -16.14
N GLN A 388 -4.87 -30.28 -17.31
CA GLN A 388 -4.68 -29.54 -18.57
C GLN A 388 -5.87 -28.66 -18.91
N VAL A 389 -7.11 -29.17 -18.81
CA VAL A 389 -8.32 -28.37 -19.09
C VAL A 389 -8.42 -27.18 -18.13
N LEU A 390 -8.18 -27.39 -16.84
CA LEU A 390 -8.20 -26.34 -15.83
C LEU A 390 -7.16 -25.27 -16.11
N VAL A 391 -5.92 -25.67 -16.39
CA VAL A 391 -4.81 -24.77 -16.71
C VAL A 391 -5.10 -23.97 -17.97
N GLU A 392 -5.51 -24.61 -19.06
CA GLU A 392 -5.76 -23.92 -20.33
C GLU A 392 -6.93 -22.94 -20.20
N ASN A 393 -7.95 -23.26 -19.40
CA ASN A 393 -9.02 -22.32 -19.09
C ASN A 393 -8.50 -21.09 -18.31
N ILE A 394 -7.70 -21.29 -17.26
CA ILE A 394 -7.10 -20.21 -16.47
C ILE A 394 -6.18 -19.34 -17.35
N LYS A 395 -5.31 -19.96 -18.15
CA LYS A 395 -4.42 -19.27 -19.09
C LYS A 395 -5.19 -18.45 -20.12
N THR A 396 -6.19 -19.04 -20.76
CA THR A 396 -6.99 -18.37 -21.80
C THR A 396 -7.77 -17.20 -21.22
N THR A 397 -8.39 -17.40 -20.05
CA THR A 397 -9.15 -16.35 -19.37
C THR A 397 -8.25 -15.20 -18.92
N THR A 398 -7.07 -15.51 -18.38
CA THR A 398 -6.13 -14.48 -17.96
C THR A 398 -5.52 -13.74 -19.16
N SER A 399 -5.28 -14.44 -20.27
CA SER A 399 -4.80 -13.84 -21.52
C SER A 399 -5.82 -12.87 -22.12
N SER A 400 -7.12 -13.18 -22.03
CA SER A 400 -8.18 -12.27 -22.50
C SER A 400 -8.34 -11.05 -21.59
N LEU A 401 -8.16 -11.22 -20.28
CA LEU A 401 -8.13 -10.10 -19.32
C LEU A 401 -7.01 -9.10 -19.62
N HIS A 402 -5.85 -9.61 -20.00
CA HIS A 402 -4.72 -8.78 -20.37
C HIS A 402 -5.00 -7.89 -21.59
N GLN A 403 -5.60 -8.45 -22.65
CA GLN A 403 -5.89 -7.69 -23.88
C GLN A 403 -6.79 -6.48 -23.61
N ALA A 404 -7.61 -6.52 -22.56
CA ALA A 404 -8.43 -5.40 -22.13
C ALA A 404 -7.65 -4.31 -21.36
N ALA A 405 -6.51 -4.67 -20.74
CA ALA A 405 -5.80 -3.80 -19.79
C ALA A 405 -4.58 -3.06 -20.38
N SER A 406 -3.89 -3.58 -21.41
CA SER A 406 -2.57 -3.06 -21.83
C SER A 406 -2.06 -3.53 -23.22
N GLY A 407 -1.07 -2.81 -23.75
CA GLY A 407 -0.29 -3.12 -24.97
C GLY A 407 1.00 -3.95 -24.79
N MET A 408 1.49 -4.20 -23.56
CA MET A 408 2.64 -5.10 -23.31
C MET A 408 2.15 -6.51 -23.02
N LYS A 409 2.54 -7.55 -23.77
CA LYS A 409 2.03 -8.93 -23.60
C LYS A 409 2.69 -9.68 -22.41
N PRO A 410 2.01 -9.91 -21.27
CA PRO A 410 2.46 -10.88 -20.29
C PRO A 410 2.29 -12.28 -20.88
N SER A 411 3.26 -13.15 -20.59
CA SER A 411 3.18 -14.57 -20.92
C SER A 411 2.83 -15.35 -19.66
N ILE A 412 1.83 -16.21 -19.76
CA ILE A 412 1.47 -17.13 -18.68
C ILE A 412 2.06 -18.47 -19.02
N SER A 413 2.93 -18.96 -18.15
CA SER A 413 3.58 -20.25 -18.29
C SER A 413 3.16 -21.20 -17.17
N LEU A 414 2.96 -22.46 -17.53
CA LEU A 414 2.87 -23.55 -16.58
C LEU A 414 4.27 -24.15 -16.43
N ARG A 415 4.72 -24.36 -15.20
CA ARG A 415 6.03 -24.98 -14.93
C ARG A 415 5.87 -26.15 -13.99
N GLU A 416 6.52 -27.26 -14.30
CA GLU A 416 6.60 -28.40 -13.40
C GLU A 416 7.44 -28.05 -12.16
N ALA A 417 7.04 -28.54 -10.99
CA ALA A 417 7.73 -28.24 -9.74
C ALA A 417 9.20 -28.70 -9.74
N ALA A 418 9.50 -29.82 -10.40
CA ALA A 418 10.87 -30.33 -10.56
C ALA A 418 11.80 -29.42 -11.38
N SER A 419 11.24 -28.43 -12.12
CA SER A 419 11.99 -27.51 -12.98
C SER A 419 12.32 -26.16 -12.32
N PHE A 420 11.92 -25.95 -11.06
CA PHE A 420 12.18 -24.71 -10.35
C PHE A 420 13.58 -24.68 -9.72
N GLY A 421 14.28 -23.57 -9.91
CA GLY A 421 15.47 -23.24 -9.11
C GLY A 421 15.09 -22.80 -7.70
N THR A 422 16.09 -22.45 -6.89
CA THR A 422 15.94 -22.16 -5.45
C THR A 422 15.17 -20.88 -5.09
N GLU A 423 14.85 -19.99 -6.04
CA GLU A 423 14.21 -18.70 -5.75
C GLU A 423 12.73 -18.70 -6.19
N LEU A 424 11.86 -19.13 -5.28
CA LEU A 424 10.41 -18.94 -5.35
C LEU A 424 10.02 -17.64 -4.65
N ASN A 425 8.77 -17.18 -4.87
CA ASN A 425 8.23 -16.06 -4.10
C ASN A 425 7.55 -16.56 -2.82
N ASP A 426 7.34 -15.67 -1.83
CA ASP A 426 6.73 -16.01 -0.54
C ASP A 426 5.40 -16.78 -0.66
N PHE A 427 4.62 -16.52 -1.71
CA PHE A 427 3.39 -17.26 -1.98
C PHE A 427 3.70 -18.74 -2.28
N ALA A 428 4.57 -19.01 -3.25
CA ALA A 428 4.93 -20.36 -3.65
C ALA A 428 5.70 -21.12 -2.57
N ASP A 429 6.59 -20.46 -1.83
CA ASP A 429 7.29 -21.06 -0.68
C ASP A 429 6.31 -21.58 0.37
N PHE A 430 5.32 -20.75 0.74
CA PHE A 430 4.28 -21.16 1.69
C PHE A 430 3.40 -22.28 1.13
N GLU A 431 3.06 -22.23 -0.16
CA GLU A 431 2.29 -23.29 -0.80
C GLU A 431 3.05 -24.63 -0.77
N CYS A 432 4.37 -24.66 -0.90
CA CYS A 432 5.16 -25.89 -0.77
C CYS A 432 5.04 -26.54 0.62
N GLU A 433 4.86 -25.74 1.69
CA GLU A 433 4.64 -26.25 3.05
C GLU A 433 3.28 -26.96 3.21
N LEU A 434 2.27 -26.59 2.42
CA LEU A 434 0.92 -27.15 2.52
C LEU A 434 0.78 -28.57 1.94
N GLY A 435 1.74 -28.99 1.11
CA GLY A 435 1.77 -30.30 0.47
C GLY A 435 2.42 -30.27 -0.90
N GLU A 436 2.58 -31.45 -1.50
CA GLU A 436 3.25 -31.63 -2.79
C GLU A 436 2.57 -30.85 -3.92
N ILE A 437 3.36 -30.09 -4.68
CA ILE A 437 2.93 -29.28 -5.81
C ILE A 437 3.40 -29.94 -7.10
N GLN A 438 2.50 -30.05 -8.07
CA GLN A 438 2.83 -30.58 -9.39
C GLN A 438 3.28 -29.48 -10.33
N HIS A 439 2.53 -28.38 -10.33
CA HIS A 439 2.77 -27.28 -11.25
C HIS A 439 2.62 -25.92 -10.59
N PHE A 440 3.45 -24.98 -11.02
CA PHE A 440 3.36 -23.56 -10.72
C PHE A 440 2.81 -22.81 -11.94
N LEU A 441 1.83 -21.94 -11.70
CA LEU A 441 1.32 -20.97 -12.66
C LEU A 441 2.10 -19.67 -12.50
N CYS A 442 2.87 -19.31 -13.52
CA CYS A 442 3.74 -18.13 -13.49
C CYS A 442 3.30 -17.11 -14.54
N VAL A 443 3.32 -15.84 -14.18
CA VAL A 443 3.03 -14.72 -15.09
C VAL A 443 4.28 -13.87 -15.23
N GLY A 444 4.86 -13.90 -16.42
CA GLY A 444 6.04 -13.12 -16.80
C GLY A 444 5.72 -11.99 -17.76
N THR A 445 6.69 -11.10 -17.93
CA THR A 445 6.65 -9.98 -18.89
C THR A 445 7.96 -9.99 -19.65
N ASP A 446 7.96 -9.74 -20.96
CA ASP A 446 9.22 -9.57 -21.72
C ASP A 446 10.04 -8.39 -21.14
N PRO A 447 11.32 -8.57 -20.72
CA PRO A 447 12.26 -9.69 -20.97
C PRO A 447 12.47 -10.67 -19.81
N ALA A 448 11.63 -10.64 -18.78
CA ALA A 448 11.59 -11.59 -17.65
C ALA A 448 10.44 -12.61 -17.82
N PRO A 449 10.54 -13.58 -18.76
CA PRO A 449 9.46 -14.53 -19.07
C PRO A 449 9.11 -15.46 -17.91
N TRP A 450 10.02 -15.66 -16.95
CA TRP A 450 9.83 -16.54 -15.80
C TRP A 450 9.02 -15.93 -14.65
N GLY A 451 8.83 -14.60 -14.67
CA GLY A 451 7.75 -13.93 -13.96
C GLY A 451 7.63 -14.17 -12.46
N SER A 452 6.42 -13.98 -11.94
CA SER A 452 6.07 -14.36 -10.57
C SER A 452 5.08 -15.51 -10.56
N CYS A 453 5.26 -16.45 -9.64
CA CYS A 453 4.26 -17.47 -9.35
C CYS A 453 3.00 -16.79 -8.79
N VAL A 454 1.88 -17.00 -9.47
CA VAL A 454 0.55 -16.50 -9.06
C VAL A 454 -0.40 -17.62 -8.67
N GLY A 455 0.02 -18.88 -8.81
CA GLY A 455 -0.82 -20.01 -8.48
C GLY A 455 -0.10 -21.34 -8.50
N VAL A 456 -0.73 -22.34 -7.91
CA VAL A 456 -0.20 -23.70 -7.75
C VAL A 456 -1.29 -24.73 -8.05
N ILE A 457 -0.86 -25.90 -8.53
CA ILE A 457 -1.75 -27.04 -8.81
C ILE A 457 -1.26 -28.26 -8.04
N ARG A 458 -2.21 -28.93 -7.38
CA ARG A 458 -1.99 -30.16 -6.62
C ARG A 458 -2.94 -31.25 -7.07
N THR A 459 -2.48 -32.47 -6.93
CA THR A 459 -3.33 -33.66 -7.00
C THR A 459 -3.07 -34.47 -5.73
N ASP A 460 -4.13 -34.72 -4.96
CA ASP A 460 -4.05 -35.49 -3.73
C ASP A 460 -4.88 -36.78 -3.88
N PRO A 461 -4.22 -37.95 -4.02
CA PRO A 461 -4.89 -39.23 -4.19
C PRO A 461 -5.46 -39.82 -2.89
N HIS A 462 -5.18 -39.20 -1.73
CA HIS A 462 -5.54 -39.68 -0.39
C HIS A 462 -6.53 -38.76 0.34
N GLU A 463 -6.93 -37.64 -0.29
CA GLU A 463 -7.82 -36.64 0.31
C GLU A 463 -9.27 -37.12 0.46
N LEU A 464 -9.65 -38.14 -0.31
CA LEU A 464 -10.94 -38.83 -0.26
C LEU A 464 -10.75 -40.25 0.27
N ASP A 465 -11.70 -40.73 1.08
CA ASP A 465 -11.73 -42.14 1.53
C ASP A 465 -12.05 -43.14 0.39
N SER A 466 -12.39 -42.64 -0.81
CA SER A 466 -12.67 -43.44 -2.00
C SER A 466 -11.40 -43.79 -2.77
N SER A 467 -11.20 -45.07 -3.09
CA SER A 467 -10.09 -45.54 -3.92
C SER A 467 -10.23 -45.13 -5.40
N GLU A 468 -11.42 -44.77 -5.87
CA GLU A 468 -11.69 -44.50 -7.30
C GLU A 468 -11.55 -43.04 -7.71
N LEU A 469 -11.57 -42.12 -6.74
CA LEU A 469 -11.51 -40.69 -6.98
C LEU A 469 -10.20 -40.08 -6.49
N VAL A 470 -9.80 -39.01 -7.13
CA VAL A 470 -8.62 -38.21 -6.80
C VAL A 470 -9.03 -36.73 -6.81
N VAL A 471 -8.48 -35.93 -5.90
CA VAL A 471 -8.77 -34.50 -5.82
C VAL A 471 -7.70 -33.73 -6.58
N VAL A 472 -8.12 -32.90 -7.52
CA VAL A 472 -7.28 -31.89 -8.18
C VAL A 472 -7.66 -30.52 -7.63
N SER A 473 -6.68 -29.73 -7.20
CA SER A 473 -6.90 -28.37 -6.72
C SER A 473 -5.97 -27.37 -7.39
N ALA A 474 -6.49 -26.18 -7.68
CA ALA A 474 -5.72 -25.03 -8.14
C ALA A 474 -5.96 -23.84 -7.20
N SER A 475 -4.88 -23.34 -6.59
CA SER A 475 -4.90 -22.12 -5.79
C SER A 475 -4.30 -20.97 -6.58
N LEU A 476 -4.98 -19.83 -6.60
CA LEU A 476 -4.58 -18.61 -7.31
C LEU A 476 -4.53 -17.42 -6.34
N ASN A 477 -3.45 -16.66 -6.37
CA ASN A 477 -3.31 -15.38 -5.70
C ASN A 477 -3.86 -14.26 -6.60
N LEU A 478 -5.09 -13.82 -6.32
CA LEU A 478 -5.79 -12.83 -7.13
C LEU A 478 -5.16 -11.44 -7.03
N ASP A 479 -4.54 -11.10 -5.90
CA ASP A 479 -3.88 -9.81 -5.69
C ASP A 479 -2.63 -9.70 -6.57
N LEU A 480 -1.77 -10.72 -6.58
CA LEU A 480 -0.59 -10.76 -7.45
C LEU A 480 -0.99 -10.72 -8.92
N LEU A 481 -2.07 -11.42 -9.29
CA LEU A 481 -2.58 -11.38 -10.65
C LEU A 481 -3.08 -9.97 -11.02
N ALA A 482 -3.80 -9.30 -10.12
CA ALA A 482 -4.22 -7.90 -10.30
C ALA A 482 -3.04 -6.96 -10.47
N MET A 483 -2.00 -7.11 -9.64
CA MET A 483 -0.81 -6.28 -9.73
C MET A 483 -0.13 -6.41 -11.09
N LEU A 484 0.05 -7.63 -11.59
CA LEU A 484 0.71 -7.88 -12.87
C LEU A 484 -0.12 -7.38 -14.06
N LEU A 485 -1.42 -7.67 -14.08
CA LEU A 485 -2.31 -7.26 -15.19
C LEU A 485 -2.53 -5.74 -15.24
N CYS A 486 -2.55 -5.07 -14.09
CA CYS A 486 -2.76 -3.62 -14.01
C CYS A 486 -1.45 -2.82 -13.96
N GLY A 487 -0.27 -3.46 -14.04
CA GLY A 487 1.02 -2.77 -13.97
C GLY A 487 1.30 -2.07 -12.63
N ILE A 488 0.78 -2.61 -11.53
CA ILE A 488 1.01 -2.09 -10.18
C ILE A 488 2.31 -2.71 -9.64
N SER A 489 3.32 -1.87 -9.40
CA SER A 489 4.64 -2.29 -8.96
C SER A 489 4.76 -2.53 -7.44
N ASP A 490 3.85 -1.97 -6.65
CA ASP A 490 3.86 -1.99 -5.19
C ASP A 490 2.49 -2.43 -4.65
N TRP A 491 2.46 -3.54 -3.92
CA TRP A 491 1.22 -4.11 -3.41
C TRP A 491 0.44 -3.15 -2.51
N ARG A 492 1.13 -2.25 -1.81
CA ARG A 492 0.49 -1.30 -0.89
C ARG A 492 -0.44 -0.35 -1.64
N MET A 493 -0.13 -0.08 -2.91
CA MET A 493 -1.00 0.70 -3.78
C MET A 493 -2.30 -0.04 -4.10
N LEU A 494 -2.25 -1.36 -4.34
CA LEU A 494 -3.46 -2.18 -4.53
C LEU A 494 -4.36 -2.12 -3.29
N TRP A 495 -3.76 -2.03 -2.10
CA TRP A 495 -4.50 -1.94 -0.84
C TRP A 495 -4.86 -0.51 -0.41
N SER A 496 -4.51 0.51 -1.20
CA SER A 496 -4.74 1.92 -0.86
C SER A 496 -6.22 2.25 -0.71
N SER A 497 -6.55 3.06 0.31
CA SER A 497 -7.89 3.62 0.50
C SER A 497 -8.12 4.90 -0.29
N ASP A 498 -7.10 5.39 -1.01
CA ASP A 498 -7.18 6.59 -1.82
C ASP A 498 -8.18 6.42 -2.96
N ARG A 499 -9.13 7.35 -3.08
CA ARG A 499 -10.17 7.31 -4.12
C ARG A 499 -9.57 7.41 -5.52
N ARG A 500 -8.40 8.05 -5.68
CA ARG A 500 -7.68 8.17 -6.96
C ARG A 500 -7.18 6.82 -7.49
N PHE A 501 -7.02 5.82 -6.62
CA PHE A 501 -6.73 4.45 -7.06
C PHE A 501 -7.97 3.84 -7.71
N LEU A 502 -9.08 3.76 -6.98
CA LEU A 502 -10.31 3.10 -7.44
C LEU A 502 -10.95 3.79 -8.66
N GLN A 503 -10.83 5.11 -8.77
CA GLN A 503 -11.31 5.88 -9.92
C GLN A 503 -10.67 5.47 -11.25
N GLN A 504 -9.53 4.78 -11.23
CA GLN A 504 -8.86 4.29 -12.44
C GLN A 504 -9.46 2.99 -12.97
N PHE A 505 -10.34 2.32 -12.21
CA PHE A 505 -10.98 1.05 -12.57
C PHE A 505 -12.53 1.18 -12.55
N PRO A 506 -13.12 2.09 -13.36
CA PRO A 506 -14.56 2.26 -13.39
C PRO A 506 -15.24 1.00 -13.97
N GLU A 507 -16.41 0.66 -13.43
CA GLU A 507 -17.27 -0.43 -13.93
C GLU A 507 -16.59 -1.81 -14.03
N GLY A 508 -15.52 -2.01 -13.24
CA GLY A 508 -14.76 -3.25 -13.24
C GLY A 508 -13.91 -3.45 -14.48
N GLU A 509 -13.58 -2.41 -15.25
CA GLU A 509 -12.60 -2.50 -16.34
C GLU A 509 -11.16 -2.53 -15.81
N LEU A 510 -10.37 -3.51 -16.27
CA LEU A 510 -8.93 -3.55 -15.98
C LEU A 510 -8.20 -2.58 -16.90
N ARG A 511 -7.25 -1.82 -16.34
CA ARG A 511 -6.44 -0.82 -17.06
C ARG A 511 -5.06 -0.75 -16.43
N LEU A 512 -4.08 -0.22 -17.16
CA LEU A 512 -2.79 0.12 -16.55
C LEU A 512 -2.96 1.23 -15.50
N PHE A 513 -2.50 0.95 -14.30
CA PHE A 513 -2.45 1.89 -13.20
C PHE A 513 -1.46 3.01 -13.49
N LYS A 514 -1.93 4.26 -13.32
CA LYS A 514 -1.10 5.46 -13.34
C LYS A 514 -0.91 5.95 -11.90
N SER A 515 0.34 6.07 -11.47
CA SER A 515 0.65 6.62 -10.15
C SER A 515 0.14 8.05 -10.01
N PHE A 516 -0.52 8.33 -8.88
CA PHE A 516 -0.92 9.68 -8.44
C PHE A 516 0.02 10.26 -7.36
N SER A 517 1.09 9.53 -7.02
CA SER A 517 2.16 9.95 -6.12
C SER A 517 3.50 9.76 -6.84
N LEU A 518 4.01 10.84 -7.39
CA LEU A 518 5.24 10.88 -8.17
C LEU A 518 6.43 11.17 -7.24
N TYR A 519 7.49 10.40 -7.42
CA TYR A 519 8.78 10.57 -6.74
C TYR A 519 8.68 10.69 -5.20
N PRO A 520 7.95 9.77 -4.54
CA PRO A 520 7.78 9.85 -3.09
C PRO A 520 9.15 9.85 -2.39
N PRO A 521 9.35 10.68 -1.35
CA PRO A 521 10.62 10.75 -0.65
C PRO A 521 10.93 9.40 0.02
N SER A 522 12.22 9.07 0.08
CA SER A 522 12.73 7.85 0.70
C SER A 522 13.70 8.20 1.82
N TYR A 523 13.54 7.55 2.97
CA TYR A 523 14.35 7.74 4.17
C TYR A 523 14.96 6.41 4.59
N GLU A 524 16.29 6.36 4.68
CA GLU A 524 17.03 5.16 5.08
C GLU A 524 17.55 5.31 6.51
N HIS A 525 17.30 4.29 7.33
CA HIS A 525 17.81 4.21 8.69
C HIS A 525 18.39 2.82 8.97
N ASP A 526 19.57 2.78 9.58
CA ASP A 526 20.17 1.54 10.03
C ASP A 526 19.78 1.24 11.49
N VAL A 527 19.56 -0.04 11.80
CA VAL A 527 19.29 -0.53 13.15
C VAL A 527 20.17 -1.73 13.43
N SER A 528 20.98 -1.63 14.48
CA SER A 528 21.87 -2.69 14.94
C SER A 528 21.42 -3.19 16.31
N PHE A 529 21.51 -4.50 16.53
CA PHE A 529 21.16 -5.11 17.81
C PHE A 529 21.81 -6.48 17.98
N TRP A 530 21.99 -6.88 19.25
CA TRP A 530 22.35 -8.22 19.65
C TRP A 530 21.11 -9.11 19.73
N VAL A 531 21.20 -10.29 19.13
CA VAL A 531 20.17 -11.33 19.18
C VAL A 531 20.24 -12.05 20.54
N PRO A 532 19.11 -12.49 21.11
CA PRO A 532 19.10 -13.36 22.30
C PRO A 532 19.96 -14.63 22.11
N ASP A 533 20.58 -15.09 23.20
CA ASP A 533 21.42 -16.28 23.16
C ASP A 533 20.57 -17.55 22.98
N ARG A 534 20.99 -18.45 22.09
CA ARG A 534 20.43 -19.80 21.86
C ARG A 534 19.05 -19.89 21.18
N GLU A 535 18.53 -18.80 20.63
CA GLU A 535 17.31 -18.81 19.81
C GLU A 535 17.61 -18.38 18.36
N GLU A 536 16.96 -19.02 17.39
CA GLU A 536 16.91 -18.49 16.03
C GLU A 536 16.14 -17.17 16.03
N PHE A 537 16.68 -16.17 15.33
CA PHE A 537 16.03 -14.87 15.24
C PHE A 537 14.82 -14.98 14.32
N ASP A 538 13.61 -14.83 14.87
CA ASP A 538 12.38 -14.79 14.08
C ASP A 538 12.32 -13.50 13.25
N GLU A 539 12.91 -13.56 12.06
CA GLU A 539 12.91 -12.46 11.11
C GLU A 539 11.50 -12.13 10.62
N VAL A 540 10.59 -13.11 10.56
CA VAL A 540 9.19 -12.85 10.18
C VAL A 540 8.49 -12.02 11.26
N ALA A 541 8.75 -12.26 12.55
CA ALA A 541 8.28 -11.41 13.63
C ALA A 541 8.88 -10.00 13.56
N PHE A 542 10.17 -9.86 13.26
CA PHE A 542 10.82 -8.55 13.04
C PHE A 542 10.15 -7.74 11.93
N HIS A 543 9.90 -8.36 10.77
CA HIS A 543 9.21 -7.72 9.65
C HIS A 543 7.72 -7.43 9.95
N THR A 544 7.04 -8.29 10.71
CA THR A 544 5.66 -8.06 11.16
C THR A 544 5.59 -6.83 12.08
N LEU A 545 6.54 -6.71 12.99
CA LEU A 545 6.65 -5.56 13.89
C LEU A 545 6.97 -4.26 13.14
N ALA A 546 7.87 -4.34 12.16
CA ALA A 546 8.19 -3.21 11.28
C ALA A 546 6.94 -2.69 10.55
N ARG A 547 6.10 -3.57 10.00
CA ARG A 547 4.82 -3.17 9.39
C ARG A 547 3.89 -2.49 10.38
N ARG A 548 3.75 -3.06 11.58
CA ARG A 548 2.90 -2.52 12.64
C ARG A 548 3.30 -1.10 13.02
N VAL A 549 4.59 -0.87 13.25
CA VAL A 549 5.09 0.44 13.70
C VAL A 549 5.04 1.49 12.59
N SER A 550 5.37 1.09 11.36
CA SER A 550 5.46 2.00 10.22
C SER A 550 4.12 2.31 9.56
N GLY A 551 3.06 1.54 9.85
CA GLY A 551 1.77 1.68 9.17
C GLY A 551 1.86 1.44 7.66
N GLU A 552 2.63 0.41 7.26
CA GLU A 552 2.93 0.03 5.87
C GLU A 552 3.80 1.05 5.08
N THR A 553 4.54 1.94 5.75
CA THR A 553 5.43 2.89 5.05
C THR A 553 6.81 2.32 4.74
N ILE A 554 7.19 1.14 5.25
CA ILE A 554 8.48 0.51 4.93
C ILE A 554 8.39 -0.26 3.61
N VAL A 555 9.36 -0.03 2.72
CA VAL A 555 9.46 -0.69 1.39
C VAL A 555 10.48 -1.81 1.36
N SER A 556 11.49 -1.73 2.22
CA SER A 556 12.58 -2.68 2.24
C SER A 556 13.21 -2.74 3.62
N ILE A 557 13.61 -3.95 4.00
CA ILE A 557 14.48 -4.25 5.13
C ILE A 557 15.56 -5.16 4.58
N GLN A 558 16.82 -4.74 4.71
CA GLN A 558 17.96 -5.46 4.16
C GLN A 558 18.98 -5.71 5.27
N LEU A 559 19.36 -6.97 5.46
CA LEU A 559 20.49 -7.31 6.32
C LEU A 559 21.76 -6.74 5.68
N ARG A 560 22.42 -5.82 6.39
CA ARG A 560 23.66 -5.16 5.96
C ARG A 560 24.89 -5.86 6.51
N ASP A 561 24.81 -6.30 7.76
CA ASP A 561 25.94 -6.93 8.45
C ASP A 561 25.45 -7.95 9.47
N SER A 562 26.24 -9.02 9.64
CA SER A 562 26.05 -10.04 10.66
C SER A 562 27.40 -10.32 11.31
N PHE A 563 27.54 -9.88 12.56
CA PHE A 563 28.77 -9.98 13.31
C PHE A 563 28.62 -10.97 14.46
N GLN A 564 29.61 -11.84 14.66
CA GLN A 564 29.67 -12.72 15.82
C GLN A 564 30.84 -12.30 16.71
N GLN A 565 30.54 -11.98 17.98
CA GLN A 565 31.55 -11.53 18.92
C GLN A 565 32.49 -12.69 19.31
N PRO A 566 33.81 -12.54 19.11
CA PRO A 566 34.78 -13.55 19.55
C PRO A 566 34.72 -13.76 21.07
N GLY A 567 34.84 -15.00 21.52
CA GLY A 567 34.85 -15.38 22.94
C GLY A 567 33.46 -15.56 23.56
N THR A 568 32.53 -14.62 23.34
CA THR A 568 31.16 -14.74 23.88
C THR A 568 30.20 -15.48 22.95
N GLY A 569 30.49 -15.51 21.64
CA GLY A 569 29.64 -16.12 20.62
C GLY A 569 28.36 -15.34 20.30
N ARG A 570 28.15 -14.17 20.95
CA ARG A 570 26.96 -13.33 20.74
C ARG A 570 26.87 -12.86 19.29
N ARG A 571 25.69 -12.95 18.71
CA ARG A 571 25.43 -12.51 17.33
C ARG A 571 24.78 -11.13 17.31
N SER A 572 25.32 -10.23 16.50
CA SER A 572 24.79 -8.90 16.20
C SER A 572 24.32 -8.88 14.75
N LEU A 573 23.15 -8.29 14.52
CA LEU A 573 22.62 -8.05 13.17
C LEU A 573 22.47 -6.55 12.95
N CYS A 574 22.76 -6.08 11.75
CA CYS A 574 22.51 -4.72 11.30
C CYS A 574 21.59 -4.75 10.09
N TYR A 575 20.43 -4.13 10.20
CA TYR A 575 19.47 -4.00 9.13
C TYR A 575 19.36 -2.55 8.65
N ARG A 576 19.29 -2.35 7.34
CA ARG A 576 18.84 -1.08 6.75
C ARG A 576 17.35 -1.14 6.49
N VAL A 577 16.62 -0.18 7.03
CA VAL A 577 15.19 0.00 6.86
C VAL A 577 14.94 1.21 5.97
N THR A 578 14.18 1.03 4.90
CA THR A 578 13.83 2.11 3.95
C THR A 578 12.36 2.45 4.09
N PHE A 579 12.06 3.69 4.51
CA PHE A 579 10.71 4.24 4.65
C PHE A 579 10.36 5.08 3.43
N GLN A 580 9.25 4.74 2.77
CA GLN A 580 8.68 5.46 1.63
C GLN A 580 7.21 5.06 1.45
N SER A 581 6.30 6.02 1.44
CA SER A 581 4.87 5.77 1.19
C SER A 581 4.54 5.86 -0.31
N CYS A 582 3.68 4.97 -0.82
CA CYS A 582 3.26 4.97 -2.22
C CYS A 582 2.04 5.87 -2.51
N ASP A 583 1.23 6.19 -1.50
CA ASP A 583 -0.07 6.87 -1.64
C ASP A 583 -0.30 8.00 -0.61
N ARG A 584 0.61 8.14 0.37
CA ARG A 584 0.55 9.18 1.41
C ARG A 584 1.78 10.08 1.36
N ALA A 585 1.65 11.24 1.96
CA ALA A 585 2.79 12.09 2.25
C ALA A 585 3.54 11.51 3.46
N LEU A 586 4.85 11.27 3.31
CA LEU A 586 5.72 10.86 4.40
C LEU A 586 6.80 11.92 4.59
N GLY A 587 6.76 12.62 5.73
CA GLY A 587 7.78 13.60 6.10
C GLY A 587 9.01 12.95 6.73
N CYS A 588 10.16 13.63 6.64
CA CYS A 588 11.41 13.19 7.27
C CYS A 588 11.25 13.01 8.80
N ARG A 589 10.56 13.95 9.45
CA ARG A 589 10.30 13.89 10.89
C ARG A 589 9.47 12.66 11.27
N GLU A 590 8.43 12.36 10.50
CA GLU A 590 7.56 11.20 10.73
C GLU A 590 8.33 9.88 10.57
N ALA A 591 9.18 9.77 9.54
CA ALA A 591 10.04 8.60 9.34
C ALA A 591 11.02 8.39 10.50
N VAL A 592 11.61 9.48 11.03
CA VAL A 592 12.47 9.41 12.22
C VAL A 592 11.69 8.96 13.46
N GLU A 593 10.49 9.50 13.70
CA GLU A 593 9.63 9.10 14.81
C GLU A 593 9.26 7.61 14.72
N MET A 594 8.90 7.12 13.52
CA MET A 594 8.65 5.69 13.28
C MET A 594 9.89 4.83 13.54
N GLN A 595 11.07 5.27 13.11
CA GLN A 595 12.32 4.54 13.35
C GLN A 595 12.65 4.44 14.83
N LEU A 596 12.48 5.52 15.59
CA LEU A 596 12.72 5.51 17.04
C LEU A 596 11.76 4.55 17.75
N ARG A 597 10.47 4.63 17.43
CA ARG A 597 9.47 3.70 17.94
C ARG A 597 9.79 2.25 17.56
N PHE A 598 10.26 2.01 16.34
CA PHE A 598 10.60 0.67 15.89
C PHE A 598 11.72 0.05 16.72
N ARG A 599 12.75 0.85 17.07
CA ARG A 599 13.85 0.42 17.95
C ARG A 599 13.36 0.01 19.35
N GLU A 600 12.45 0.79 19.94
CA GLU A 600 11.85 0.46 21.24
C GLU A 600 11.04 -0.83 21.17
N GLU A 601 10.24 -0.98 20.13
CA GLU A 601 9.32 -2.10 19.96
C GLU A 601 10.07 -3.42 19.73
N ILE A 602 11.14 -3.44 18.93
CA ILE A 602 11.95 -4.66 18.71
C ILE A 602 12.64 -5.10 20.00
N GLN A 603 13.11 -4.16 20.83
CA GLN A 603 13.70 -4.48 22.13
C GLN A 603 12.67 -5.11 23.08
N GLN A 604 11.47 -4.54 23.12
CA GLN A 604 10.39 -5.03 23.99
C GLN A 604 9.82 -6.39 23.56
N HIS A 605 9.62 -6.60 22.26
CA HIS A 605 8.88 -7.76 21.75
C HIS A 605 9.77 -8.91 21.26
N LEU A 606 11.00 -8.63 20.84
CA LEU A 606 11.94 -9.65 20.33
C LEU A 606 13.11 -9.90 21.29
N GLY A 607 13.14 -9.22 22.44
CA GLY A 607 14.19 -9.39 23.45
C GLY A 607 15.59 -8.98 22.98
N VAL A 608 15.70 -8.27 21.85
CA VAL A 608 17.00 -7.86 21.31
C VAL A 608 17.60 -6.72 22.14
N THR A 609 18.93 -6.63 22.17
CA THR A 609 19.63 -5.51 22.82
C THR A 609 20.17 -4.55 21.77
N LEU A 610 19.63 -3.33 21.70
CA LEU A 610 20.08 -2.31 20.74
C LEU A 610 21.58 -2.00 20.87
N ARG A 611 22.22 -1.76 19.74
CA ARG A 611 23.61 -1.31 19.56
C ARG A 611 23.61 -0.04 18.72
#